data_AF-A0A510IYN8-F1
#
_entry.id   AF-A0A510IYN8-F1
#
_cell.length_a   1.000
_cell.length_b   1.000
_cell.length_c   1.000
_cell.angle_alpha   90.00
_cell.angle_beta   90.00
_cell.angle_gamma   90.00
#
_symmetry.space_group_name_H-M   'P 1'
#
loop_
_entity.id
_entity.type
_entity.pdbx_description
1 polymer ?
#
loop_
_entity_poly.entity_id
_entity_poly.type
_entity_poly.pdbx_seq_one_letter_code
_entity_poly.pdbx_strand_id
1 'polypeptide(L)'
;MAGLSDIRNGREYEFTEIVKQRHFVYEGGVSVLSEIKNLHGFSVIIKTGNVSGSKNQYISAISDAFKILSSFGFHKGLNKKIIIYLSDHKMVKNIAFMNGENITIFLGSRIKNHMSAAKPSKKPPSVSVKGGVTAGVGRARGIADYMYDVTSRQLFKNPKESSMIKAVVIHEMGHALHEHFHPEIFWDLKRESTAQAYNSCGWINASFDVSQYATTNALEFVAETFTGMSLGEKYGKIVESAYSALGGPQ
;
A
#
# COMPACT_ATOMS: atom_id res chain seq x y z
N MET A 1 -28.35 5.73 -4.34
CA MET A 1 -27.81 6.68 -3.33
C MET A 1 -27.60 5.88 -2.06
N ALA A 2 -26.34 5.66 -1.66
CA ALA A 2 -26.05 5.05 -0.37
C ALA A 2 -26.40 6.04 0.75
N GLY A 3 -26.99 5.56 1.85
CA GLY A 3 -27.31 6.39 3.00
C GLY A 3 -26.05 6.74 3.78
N LEU A 4 -26.02 7.94 4.36
CA LEU A 4 -24.96 8.42 5.27
C LEU A 4 -24.65 7.45 6.43
N SER A 5 -25.57 6.53 6.75
CA SER A 5 -25.41 5.47 7.76
C SER A 5 -24.31 4.46 7.43
N ASP A 6 -24.11 4.13 6.15
CA ASP A 6 -23.21 3.03 5.77
C ASP A 6 -21.74 3.46 5.74
N ILE A 7 -21.50 4.73 5.39
CA ILE A 7 -20.17 5.36 5.51
C ILE A 7 -19.73 5.39 6.97
N ARG A 8 -20.67 5.56 7.91
CA ARG A 8 -20.39 5.58 9.35
C ARG A 8 -19.89 4.22 9.86
N ASN A 9 -20.52 3.13 9.42
CA ASN A 9 -20.15 1.77 9.83
C ASN A 9 -18.74 1.36 9.35
N GLY A 10 -18.37 1.73 8.11
CA GLY A 10 -17.02 1.50 7.60
C GLY A 10 -15.94 2.22 8.42
N ARG A 11 -16.20 3.48 8.77
CA ARG A 11 -15.30 4.30 9.59
C ARG A 11 -15.16 3.80 11.04
N GLU A 12 -16.22 3.22 11.62
CA GLU A 12 -16.17 2.62 12.96
C GLU A 12 -15.27 1.37 13.02
N TYR A 13 -15.28 0.53 11.97
CA TYR A 13 -14.35 -0.59 11.85
C TYR A 13 -12.90 -0.12 11.79
N GLU A 14 -12.60 0.88 10.96
CA GLU A 14 -11.25 1.43 10.85
C GLU A 14 -10.77 2.06 12.16
N PHE A 15 -11.63 2.79 12.85
CA PHE A 15 -11.29 3.32 14.17
C PHE A 15 -10.89 2.21 15.15
N THR A 16 -11.64 1.11 15.17
CA THR A 16 -11.35 -0.06 16.00
C THR A 16 -10.00 -0.70 15.64
N GLU A 17 -9.71 -0.86 14.35
CA GLU A 17 -8.41 -1.37 13.91
C GLU A 17 -7.27 -0.40 14.24
N ILE A 18 -7.43 0.91 14.05
CA ILE A 18 -6.43 1.92 14.43
C ILE A 18 -6.10 1.82 15.92
N VAL A 19 -7.11 1.69 16.78
CA VAL A 19 -6.92 1.56 18.23
C VAL A 19 -6.16 0.28 18.57
N LYS A 20 -6.54 -0.87 18.00
CA LYS A 20 -5.81 -2.14 18.18
C LYS A 20 -4.37 -2.05 17.69
N GLN A 21 -4.13 -1.51 16.49
CA GLN A 21 -2.80 -1.38 15.90
C GLN A 21 -1.92 -0.47 16.76
N ARG A 22 -2.45 0.67 17.23
CA ARG A 22 -1.75 1.54 18.18
C ARG A 22 -1.39 0.80 19.45
N HIS A 23 -2.34 0.09 20.06
CA HIS A 23 -2.09 -0.67 21.27
C HIS A 23 -0.90 -1.63 21.10
N PHE A 24 -0.86 -2.40 20.01
CA PHE A 24 0.28 -3.28 19.72
C PHE A 24 1.61 -2.55 19.47
N VAL A 25 1.58 -1.32 18.96
CA VAL A 25 2.80 -0.50 18.85
C VAL A 25 3.29 -0.05 20.22
N TYR A 26 2.38 0.21 21.17
CA TYR A 26 2.67 0.78 22.48
C TYR A 26 2.93 -0.24 23.60
N GLU A 27 2.34 -1.45 23.56
CA GLU A 27 2.56 -2.53 24.55
C GLU A 27 4.03 -2.97 24.64
N GLY A 28 4.87 -2.63 23.66
CA GLY A 28 6.32 -2.86 23.69
C GLY A 28 7.12 -1.94 24.61
N GLY A 29 6.50 -1.02 25.37
CA GLY A 29 7.16 -0.19 26.38
C GLY A 29 7.98 0.99 25.82
N VAL A 30 7.55 1.59 24.70
CA VAL A 30 8.44 2.48 23.92
C VAL A 30 8.22 3.98 24.20
N SER A 31 9.33 4.67 24.44
CA SER A 31 9.46 6.11 24.29
C SER A 31 9.21 6.52 22.84
N VAL A 32 8.12 7.24 22.58
CA VAL A 32 7.80 7.74 21.24
C VAL A 32 8.84 8.78 20.86
N LEU A 33 9.90 8.35 20.18
CA LEU A 33 10.74 9.26 19.42
C LEU A 33 9.94 9.71 18.21
N SER A 34 9.27 10.85 18.35
CA SER A 34 8.61 11.53 17.25
C SER A 34 9.63 12.45 16.57
N GLU A 35 9.98 12.13 15.33
CA GLU A 35 10.71 13.07 14.48
C GLU A 35 9.70 13.65 13.50
N ILE A 36 9.47 14.96 13.58
CA ILE A 36 8.70 15.70 12.58
C ILE A 36 9.66 16.02 11.45
N LYS A 37 9.34 15.55 10.25
CA LYS A 37 10.12 15.85 9.05
C LYS A 37 9.22 16.49 8.01
N ASN A 38 9.68 17.59 7.42
CA ASN A 38 9.21 17.96 6.10
C ASN A 38 9.91 17.02 5.11
N LEU A 39 9.18 16.01 4.64
CA LEU A 39 9.70 15.08 3.63
C LEU A 39 9.16 15.50 2.28
N HIS A 40 9.94 16.27 1.53
CA HIS A 40 9.62 16.65 0.15
C HIS A 40 8.25 17.35 0.01
N GLY A 41 7.91 18.24 0.95
CA GLY A 41 6.63 18.97 0.96
C GLY A 41 5.54 18.31 1.81
N PHE A 42 5.73 17.07 2.28
CA PHE A 42 4.80 16.41 3.20
C PHE A 42 5.17 16.66 4.66
N SER A 43 4.16 16.89 5.52
CA SER A 43 4.34 16.92 6.97
C SER A 43 4.25 15.52 7.54
N VAL A 44 5.39 14.88 7.81
CA VAL A 44 5.46 13.48 8.24
C VAL A 44 5.97 13.38 9.67
N ILE A 45 5.24 12.64 10.51
CA ILE A 45 5.69 12.21 11.84
C ILE A 45 5.95 10.72 11.79
N ILE A 46 7.18 10.32 12.11
CA ILE A 46 7.53 8.91 12.28
C ILE A 46 7.56 8.61 13.78
N LYS A 47 6.77 7.63 14.19
CA LYS A 47 6.72 7.07 15.54
C LYS A 47 7.27 5.65 15.49
N THR A 48 8.35 5.41 16.22
CA THR A 48 9.02 4.09 16.22
C THR A 48 8.73 3.34 17.51
N GLY A 49 8.22 2.11 17.40
CA GLY A 49 8.21 1.11 18.47
C GLY A 49 9.52 0.31 18.51
N ASN A 50 9.45 -0.94 18.98
CA ASN A 50 10.56 -1.89 18.88
C ASN A 50 10.75 -2.29 17.41
N VAL A 51 11.89 -1.91 16.83
CA VAL A 51 12.32 -2.29 15.48
C VAL A 51 13.73 -2.89 15.56
N SER A 52 13.90 -4.09 15.02
CA SER A 52 15.14 -4.88 15.01
C SER A 52 16.11 -4.46 13.90
N GLY A 53 15.62 -3.74 12.89
CA GLY A 53 16.44 -3.19 11.81
C GLY A 53 17.04 -1.82 12.12
N SER A 54 17.92 -1.34 11.23
CA SER A 54 18.48 0.01 11.35
C SER A 54 17.37 1.05 11.16
N LYS A 55 17.02 1.78 12.22
CA LYS A 55 16.06 2.89 12.16
C LYS A 55 16.37 3.88 11.04
N ASN A 56 17.65 4.16 10.80
CA ASN A 56 18.08 5.05 9.72
C ASN A 56 17.75 4.51 8.33
N GLN A 57 17.81 3.19 8.14
CA GLN A 57 17.44 2.55 6.88
C GLN A 57 15.94 2.70 6.60
N TYR A 58 15.08 2.49 7.60
CA TYR A 58 13.64 2.73 7.47
C TYR A 58 13.34 4.18 7.12
N ILE A 59 13.94 5.13 7.85
CA ILE A 59 13.71 6.55 7.61
C ILE A 59 14.20 6.95 6.20
N SER A 60 15.35 6.44 5.75
CA SER A 60 15.84 6.68 4.39
C SER A 60 14.85 6.16 3.34
N ALA A 61 14.37 4.92 3.50
CA ALA A 61 13.41 4.31 2.57
C ALA A 61 12.07 5.07 2.51
N ILE A 62 11.58 5.53 3.68
CA ILE A 62 10.38 6.36 3.78
C ILE A 62 10.60 7.70 3.08
N SER A 63 11.77 8.34 3.29
CA SER A 63 12.11 9.59 2.61
C SER A 63 12.14 9.42 1.10
N ASP A 64 12.72 8.34 0.59
CA ASP A 64 12.76 8.03 -0.84
C ASP A 64 11.34 7.83 -1.42
N ALA A 65 10.45 7.16 -0.68
CA ALA A 65 9.05 7.03 -1.08
C ALA A 65 8.38 8.41 -1.21
N PHE A 66 8.55 9.30 -0.23
CA PHE A 66 7.98 10.65 -0.29
C PHE A 66 8.61 11.53 -1.37
N LYS A 67 9.89 11.32 -1.70
CA LYS A 67 10.53 11.98 -2.85
C LYS A 67 9.80 11.63 -4.14
N ILE A 68 9.50 10.35 -4.35
CA ILE A 68 8.76 9.85 -5.51
C ILE A 68 7.36 10.46 -5.52
N LEU A 69 6.59 10.32 -4.44
CA LEU A 69 5.23 10.88 -4.34
C LEU A 69 5.20 12.40 -4.58
N SER A 70 6.24 13.10 -4.13
CA SER A 70 6.37 14.54 -4.35
C SER A 70 6.61 14.90 -5.81
N SER A 71 7.33 14.07 -6.57
CA SER A 71 7.53 14.27 -8.02
C SER A 71 6.24 14.16 -8.85
N PHE A 72 5.22 13.46 -8.34
CA PHE A 72 3.86 13.45 -8.91
C PHE A 72 3.00 14.63 -8.42
N GLY A 73 3.50 15.47 -7.53
CA GLY A 73 2.80 16.68 -7.06
C GLY A 73 1.77 16.45 -5.95
N PHE A 74 1.62 15.23 -5.43
CA PHE A 74 0.59 14.91 -4.42
C PHE A 74 0.68 15.74 -3.14
N HIS A 75 1.85 16.28 -2.80
CA HIS A 75 2.03 17.17 -1.64
C HIS A 75 1.20 18.47 -1.74
N LYS A 76 0.86 18.93 -2.95
CA LYS A 76 0.12 20.18 -3.15
C LYS A 76 -1.38 20.05 -2.86
N GLY A 77 -1.95 18.87 -3.12
CA GLY A 77 -3.36 18.58 -2.86
C GLY A 77 -3.62 17.93 -1.50
N LEU A 78 -2.57 17.48 -0.83
CA LEU A 78 -2.65 16.76 0.43
C LEU A 78 -2.26 17.68 1.60
N ASN A 79 -3.19 18.55 2.01
CA ASN A 79 -3.03 19.36 3.24
C ASN A 79 -3.33 18.51 4.49
N LYS A 80 -2.64 17.38 4.61
CA LYS A 80 -2.82 16.42 5.70
C LYS A 80 -1.47 16.05 6.28
N LYS A 81 -1.48 15.86 7.59
CA LYS A 81 -0.32 15.37 8.31
C LYS A 81 -0.28 13.85 8.24
N ILE A 82 0.88 13.29 7.94
CA ILE A 82 1.07 11.85 7.78
C ILE A 82 1.78 11.33 9.03
N ILE A 83 1.19 10.33 9.68
CA ILE A 83 1.72 9.71 10.89
C ILE A 83 2.05 8.27 10.57
N ILE A 84 3.34 7.93 10.58
CA ILE A 84 3.84 6.59 10.29
C ILE A 84 4.25 5.93 11.60
N TYR A 85 3.67 4.77 11.87
CA TYR A 85 4.00 3.91 13.01
C TYR A 85 4.86 2.74 12.53
N LEU A 86 6.12 2.67 12.99
CA LEU A 86 7.02 1.55 12.70
C LEU A 86 7.03 0.58 13.88
N SER A 87 6.82 -0.71 13.62
CA SER A 87 6.89 -1.74 14.66
C SER A 87 7.24 -3.10 14.08
N ASP A 88 8.11 -3.84 14.75
CA ASP A 88 8.35 -5.25 14.40
C ASP A 88 7.36 -6.21 15.06
N HIS A 89 6.36 -5.70 15.77
CA HIS A 89 5.36 -6.55 16.39
C HIS A 89 4.54 -7.29 15.33
N LYS A 90 4.48 -8.62 15.41
CA LYS A 90 3.87 -9.52 14.40
C LYS A 90 2.38 -9.28 14.12
N MET A 91 1.70 -8.61 15.05
CA MET A 91 0.27 -8.25 14.95
C MET A 91 0.06 -6.91 14.25
N VAL A 92 1.12 -6.10 14.11
CA VAL A 92 1.04 -4.86 13.35
C VAL A 92 1.00 -5.21 11.87
N LYS A 93 -0.07 -4.80 11.19
CA LYS A 93 -0.23 -4.97 9.75
C LYS A 93 0.34 -3.74 9.05
N ASN A 94 0.72 -3.86 7.77
CA ASN A 94 0.90 -2.64 6.98
C ASN A 94 -0.46 -2.26 6.42
N ILE A 95 -0.87 -1.03 6.72
CA ILE A 95 -2.17 -0.49 6.37
C ILE A 95 -2.12 1.03 6.53
N ALA A 96 -2.74 1.77 5.61
CA ALA A 96 -3.06 3.18 5.77
C ALA A 96 -4.54 3.42 6.02
N PHE A 97 -4.82 4.50 6.75
CA PHE A 97 -6.17 4.99 7.03
C PHE A 97 -6.22 6.51 7.00
N MET A 98 -7.34 7.07 6.57
CA MET A 98 -7.68 8.46 6.81
C MET A 98 -8.29 8.62 8.21
N ASN A 99 -7.61 9.36 9.07
CA ASN A 99 -8.07 9.67 10.43
C ASN A 99 -8.30 11.18 10.57
N GLY A 100 -9.46 11.62 10.08
CA GLY A 100 -9.84 13.03 10.00
C GLY A 100 -8.89 13.82 9.10
N GLU A 101 -8.13 14.73 9.70
CA GLU A 101 -7.14 15.56 9.01
C GLU A 101 -5.77 14.90 8.81
N ASN A 102 -5.60 13.66 9.30
CA ASN A 102 -4.34 12.95 9.22
C ASN A 102 -4.45 11.69 8.36
N ILE A 103 -3.37 11.32 7.71
CA ILE A 103 -3.16 9.96 7.22
C ILE A 103 -2.37 9.21 8.28
N THR A 104 -2.84 8.04 8.69
CA THR A 104 -2.09 7.15 9.58
C THR A 104 -1.66 5.92 8.80
N ILE A 105 -0.36 5.64 8.79
CA ILE A 105 0.22 4.45 8.18
C ILE A 105 0.84 3.61 9.29
N PHE A 106 0.49 2.34 9.35
CA PHE A 106 1.21 1.36 10.16
C PHE A 106 2.14 0.58 9.24
N LEU A 107 3.37 0.36 9.67
CA LEU A 107 4.36 -0.49 9.00
C LEU A 107 4.87 -1.50 10.02
N GLY A 108 4.36 -2.73 9.92
CA GLY A 108 4.62 -3.86 10.79
C GLY A 108 5.81 -4.74 10.36
N SER A 109 6.15 -5.77 11.14
CA SER A 109 7.21 -6.74 10.77
C SER A 109 6.89 -7.55 9.51
N ARG A 110 5.62 -7.54 9.09
CA ARG A 110 5.20 -8.21 7.87
C ARG A 110 5.56 -7.47 6.59
N ILE A 111 6.29 -6.35 6.60
CA ILE A 111 6.85 -5.75 5.36
C ILE A 111 7.53 -6.79 4.46
N LYS A 112 8.21 -7.79 5.06
CA LYS A 112 8.87 -8.89 4.33
C LYS A 112 7.90 -9.91 3.69
N ASN A 113 6.63 -9.90 4.09
CA ASN A 113 5.57 -10.81 3.66
C ASN A 113 4.34 -10.08 3.07
N HIS A 114 4.33 -8.74 3.07
CA HIS A 114 3.12 -7.93 2.90
C HIS A 114 2.57 -7.99 1.48
N MET A 115 3.42 -8.31 0.51
CA MET A 115 3.03 -8.45 -0.90
C MET A 115 2.91 -9.92 -1.36
N SER A 116 2.95 -10.86 -0.42
CA SER A 116 2.63 -12.24 -0.71
C SER A 116 1.11 -12.45 -0.64
N ALA A 117 0.42 -12.37 -1.77
CA ALA A 117 -0.99 -12.74 -1.88
C ALA A 117 -1.29 -14.14 -1.29
N ALA A 118 -2.53 -14.35 -0.87
CA ALA A 118 -3.05 -15.71 -0.68
C ALA A 118 -2.95 -16.49 -2.00
N LYS A 119 -2.85 -17.83 -1.94
CA LYS A 119 -2.90 -18.67 -3.16
C LYS A 119 -4.17 -18.29 -3.95
N PRO A 120 -4.09 -18.03 -5.27
CA PRO A 120 -5.27 -17.64 -6.01
C PRO A 120 -6.30 -18.77 -5.96
N SER A 121 -7.58 -18.41 -5.87
CA SER A 121 -8.65 -19.33 -6.27
C SER A 121 -8.38 -19.75 -7.72
N LYS A 122 -8.43 -21.07 -7.97
CA LYS A 122 -8.08 -21.78 -9.21
C LYS A 122 -7.88 -20.89 -10.45
N LYS A 123 -6.62 -20.80 -10.90
CA LYS A 123 -6.21 -20.13 -12.15
C LYS A 123 -7.05 -20.63 -13.34
N PRO A 124 -7.55 -19.78 -14.25
CA PRO A 124 -7.91 -20.23 -15.58
C PRO A 124 -6.64 -20.80 -16.26
N PRO A 125 -6.72 -21.94 -16.96
CA PRO A 125 -5.55 -22.76 -17.32
C PRO A 125 -4.54 -22.15 -18.32
N SER A 126 -4.68 -20.88 -18.72
CA SER A 126 -3.85 -20.28 -19.79
C SER A 126 -3.23 -18.90 -19.48
N VAL A 127 -3.45 -18.30 -18.31
CA VAL A 127 -2.96 -16.93 -18.02
C VAL A 127 -1.67 -16.98 -17.20
N SER A 128 -0.57 -16.46 -17.74
CA SER A 128 0.65 -16.16 -16.97
C SER A 128 0.47 -14.86 -16.19
N VAL A 129 0.67 -14.87 -14.88
CA VAL A 129 0.61 -13.66 -14.04
C VAL A 129 2.00 -13.04 -13.99
N LYS A 130 2.12 -11.73 -14.21
CA LYS A 130 3.40 -11.02 -14.08
C LYS A 130 3.90 -11.16 -12.63
N GLY A 131 5.08 -11.76 -12.44
CA GLY A 131 5.62 -12.17 -11.12
C GLY A 131 5.41 -13.65 -10.74
N GLY A 132 4.94 -14.50 -11.66
CA GLY A 132 4.58 -15.89 -11.41
C GLY A 132 5.71 -16.83 -10.92
N VAL A 133 5.39 -17.52 -9.82
CA VAL A 133 5.92 -18.77 -9.25
C VAL A 133 7.24 -19.29 -9.85
N THR A 134 8.36 -19.03 -9.18
CA THR A 134 9.54 -19.89 -9.29
C THR A 134 9.13 -21.32 -8.91
N ALA A 135 9.31 -22.25 -9.85
CA ALA A 135 9.18 -23.67 -9.64
C ALA A 135 9.88 -24.08 -8.33
N GLY A 136 9.10 -24.46 -7.31
CA GLY A 136 9.62 -25.08 -6.08
C GLY A 136 9.15 -24.49 -4.75
N VAL A 137 8.76 -23.21 -4.65
CA VAL A 137 8.32 -22.64 -3.35
C VAL A 137 7.16 -21.67 -3.54
N GLY A 138 5.94 -22.15 -3.27
CA GLY A 138 4.67 -21.48 -3.57
C GLY A 138 4.33 -20.27 -2.70
N ARG A 139 5.06 -19.15 -2.89
CA ARG A 139 4.66 -17.83 -2.38
C ARG A 139 4.22 -16.94 -3.53
N ALA A 140 3.09 -16.27 -3.32
CA ALA A 140 2.63 -15.21 -4.20
C ALA A 140 3.56 -14.00 -4.18
N ARG A 141 3.58 -13.21 -5.25
CA ARG A 141 4.48 -12.05 -5.41
C ARG A 141 3.72 -10.79 -5.81
N GLY A 142 4.07 -9.66 -5.20
CA GLY A 142 3.56 -8.33 -5.55
C GLY A 142 4.59 -7.45 -6.24
N ILE A 143 4.28 -6.17 -6.47
CA ILE A 143 5.19 -5.23 -7.15
C ILE A 143 6.51 -5.03 -6.37
N ALA A 144 6.49 -5.04 -5.04
CA ALA A 144 7.72 -4.93 -4.24
C ALA A 144 8.69 -6.10 -4.51
N ASP A 145 8.17 -7.32 -4.68
CA ASP A 145 9.00 -8.49 -5.00
C ASP A 145 9.59 -8.41 -6.40
N TYR A 146 8.82 -7.88 -7.37
CA TYR A 146 9.30 -7.65 -8.73
C TYR A 146 10.40 -6.58 -8.76
N MET A 147 10.18 -5.45 -8.10
CA MET A 147 11.17 -4.37 -7.99
C MET A 147 12.47 -4.83 -7.32
N TYR A 148 12.37 -5.75 -6.36
CA TYR A 148 13.55 -6.41 -5.80
C TYR A 148 14.33 -7.21 -6.85
N ASP A 149 13.68 -8.05 -7.65
CA ASP A 149 14.37 -8.87 -8.66
C ASP A 149 15.10 -8.01 -9.70
N VAL A 150 14.54 -6.84 -10.05
CA VAL A 150 15.15 -5.88 -10.99
C VAL A 150 16.35 -5.17 -10.35
N THR A 151 16.21 -4.66 -9.13
CA THR A 151 17.24 -3.84 -8.46
C THR A 151 18.38 -4.66 -7.86
N SER A 152 18.11 -5.86 -7.33
CA SER A 152 19.12 -6.74 -6.71
C SER A 152 20.13 -7.32 -7.69
N ARG A 153 19.81 -7.35 -8.99
CA ARG A 153 20.75 -7.75 -10.05
C ARG A 153 21.80 -6.68 -10.39
N GLN A 154 21.68 -5.46 -9.85
CA GLN A 154 22.48 -4.30 -10.24
C GLN A 154 23.42 -3.75 -9.14
N LEU A 155 24.22 -4.61 -8.48
CA LEU A 155 25.34 -4.26 -7.57
C LEU A 155 25.02 -4.15 -6.05
N PHE A 156 25.93 -4.78 -5.30
CA PHE A 156 26.17 -4.92 -3.86
C PHE A 156 25.48 -4.00 -2.81
N LYS A 157 25.22 -4.63 -1.63
CA LYS A 157 24.71 -4.16 -0.31
C LYS A 157 23.20 -4.05 -0.13
N ASN A 158 22.65 -5.08 0.51
CA ASN A 158 21.34 -5.15 1.19
C ASN A 158 20.20 -4.22 0.67
N PRO A 159 19.94 -4.10 -0.65
CA PRO A 159 18.99 -3.13 -1.22
C PRO A 159 17.53 -3.57 -1.02
N LYS A 160 17.35 -4.82 -0.60
CA LYS A 160 16.07 -5.52 -0.52
C LYS A 160 15.12 -4.85 0.46
N GLU A 161 15.57 -4.66 1.70
CA GLU A 161 14.70 -4.15 2.76
C GLU A 161 14.30 -2.69 2.50
N SER A 162 15.22 -1.85 2.05
CA SER A 162 14.92 -0.45 1.71
C SER A 162 13.93 -0.35 0.54
N SER A 163 14.12 -1.15 -0.52
CA SER A 163 13.22 -1.14 -1.68
C SER A 163 11.83 -1.66 -1.34
N MET A 164 11.74 -2.70 -0.51
CA MET A 164 10.46 -3.22 -0.02
C MET A 164 9.73 -2.21 0.85
N ILE A 165 10.41 -1.59 1.83
CA ILE A 165 9.81 -0.56 2.68
C ILE A 165 9.28 0.59 1.81
N LYS A 166 10.10 1.05 0.85
CA LYS A 166 9.71 2.11 -0.08
C LYS A 166 8.45 1.73 -0.87
N ALA A 167 8.40 0.53 -1.46
CA ALA A 167 7.25 0.06 -2.22
C ALA A 167 5.99 -0.07 -1.34
N VAL A 168 6.12 -0.61 -0.12
CA VAL A 168 5.00 -0.68 0.83
C VAL A 168 4.50 0.71 1.19
N VAL A 169 5.38 1.68 1.49
CA VAL A 169 4.94 3.05 1.79
C VAL A 169 4.17 3.66 0.62
N ILE A 170 4.63 3.46 -0.61
CA ILE A 170 3.94 3.96 -1.81
C ILE A 170 2.58 3.26 -1.97
N HIS A 171 2.52 1.95 -1.76
CA HIS A 171 1.28 1.16 -1.82
C HIS A 171 0.24 1.66 -0.82
N GLU A 172 0.63 1.81 0.44
CA GLU A 172 -0.26 2.30 1.50
C GLU A 172 -0.68 3.75 1.24
N MET A 173 0.22 4.58 0.72
CA MET A 173 -0.14 5.93 0.25
C MET A 173 -1.10 5.89 -0.94
N GLY A 174 -1.01 4.89 -1.82
CA GLY A 174 -1.97 4.67 -2.91
C GLY A 174 -3.40 4.50 -2.40
N HIS A 175 -3.60 3.71 -1.33
CA HIS A 175 -4.89 3.61 -0.66
C HIS A 175 -5.35 4.95 -0.08
N ALA A 176 -4.48 5.63 0.68
CA ALA A 176 -4.84 6.91 1.32
C ALA A 176 -5.17 8.02 0.30
N LEU A 177 -4.43 8.09 -0.81
CA LEU A 177 -4.68 9.04 -1.89
C LEU A 177 -5.96 8.70 -2.64
N HIS A 178 -6.24 7.42 -2.87
CA HIS A 178 -7.49 6.98 -3.50
C HIS A 178 -8.69 7.39 -2.63
N GLU A 179 -8.64 7.13 -1.33
CA GLU A 179 -9.68 7.58 -0.40
C GLU A 179 -9.80 9.11 -0.37
N HIS A 180 -8.69 9.85 -0.40
CA HIS A 180 -8.70 11.31 -0.35
C HIS A 180 -9.28 11.97 -1.61
N PHE A 181 -8.89 11.51 -2.80
CA PHE A 181 -9.28 12.13 -4.07
C PHE A 181 -10.59 11.57 -4.65
N HIS A 182 -10.90 10.30 -4.40
CA HIS A 182 -12.11 9.64 -4.88
C HIS A 182 -12.81 8.85 -3.77
N PRO A 183 -13.23 9.52 -2.67
CA PRO A 183 -13.78 8.84 -1.49
C PRO A 183 -14.98 7.96 -1.82
N GLU A 184 -15.90 8.42 -2.68
CA GLU A 184 -17.09 7.65 -3.03
C GLU A 184 -16.74 6.33 -3.73
N ILE A 185 -15.82 6.36 -4.70
CA ILE A 185 -15.38 5.14 -5.41
C ILE A 185 -14.62 4.23 -4.43
N PHE A 186 -13.72 4.78 -3.62
CA PHE A 186 -12.97 4.00 -2.63
C PHE A 186 -13.90 3.24 -1.68
N TRP A 187 -14.87 3.95 -1.08
CA TRP A 187 -15.81 3.36 -0.13
C TRP A 187 -16.81 2.42 -0.78
N ASP A 188 -17.16 2.64 -2.05
CA ASP A 188 -17.92 1.67 -2.83
C ASP A 188 -17.12 0.39 -3.07
N LEU A 189 -15.85 0.49 -3.48
CA LEU A 189 -15.01 -0.69 -3.71
C LEU A 189 -14.69 -1.46 -2.42
N LYS A 190 -14.65 -0.77 -1.28
CA LYS A 190 -14.45 -1.40 0.04
C LYS A 190 -15.62 -2.29 0.44
N ARG A 191 -16.83 -2.02 -0.05
CA ARG A 191 -18.03 -2.81 0.23
C ARG A 191 -18.10 -3.99 -0.75
N GLU A 192 -18.08 -5.22 -0.22
CA GLU A 192 -18.04 -6.45 -1.04
C GLU A 192 -19.21 -6.57 -2.02
N SER A 193 -20.41 -6.09 -1.65
CA SER A 193 -21.60 -6.15 -2.50
C SER A 193 -21.51 -5.24 -3.74
N THR A 194 -20.74 -4.15 -3.69
CA THR A 194 -20.55 -3.22 -4.80
C THR A 194 -19.31 -3.53 -5.63
N ALA A 195 -18.36 -4.32 -5.12
CA ALA A 195 -17.20 -4.78 -5.89
C ALA A 195 -17.61 -5.50 -7.20
N GLN A 196 -18.76 -6.18 -7.22
CA GLN A 196 -19.30 -6.80 -8.44
C GLN A 196 -19.73 -5.80 -9.52
N ALA A 197 -20.22 -4.61 -9.15
CA ALA A 197 -20.64 -3.59 -10.12
C ALA A 197 -19.45 -3.06 -10.94
N TYR A 198 -18.27 -2.98 -10.30
CA TYR A 198 -17.04 -2.52 -10.92
C TYR A 198 -16.31 -3.60 -11.74
N ASN A 199 -16.76 -4.85 -11.73
CA ASN A 199 -16.18 -5.89 -12.60
C ASN A 199 -16.35 -5.56 -14.10
N SER A 200 -17.32 -4.71 -14.43
CA SER A 200 -17.56 -4.23 -15.79
C SER A 200 -16.39 -3.45 -16.40
N CYS A 201 -15.51 -2.85 -15.60
CA CYS A 201 -14.35 -2.10 -16.12
C CYS A 201 -13.13 -2.99 -16.46
N GLY A 202 -13.25 -4.32 -16.30
CA GLY A 202 -12.22 -5.28 -16.70
C GLY A 202 -11.03 -5.40 -15.76
N TRP A 203 -11.09 -4.83 -14.55
CA TRP A 203 -9.96 -4.80 -13.60
C TRP A 203 -9.47 -6.20 -13.21
N ILE A 204 -10.36 -7.21 -13.13
CA ILE A 204 -9.96 -8.58 -12.80
C ILE A 204 -8.94 -9.10 -13.83
N ASN A 205 -9.22 -8.94 -15.12
CA ASN A 205 -8.30 -9.37 -16.17
C ASN A 205 -7.02 -8.53 -16.16
N ALA A 206 -7.14 -7.21 -15.97
CA ALA A 206 -6.01 -6.29 -15.87
C ALA A 206 -5.08 -6.63 -14.69
N SER A 207 -5.63 -7.11 -13.57
CA SER A 207 -4.87 -7.37 -12.35
C SER A 207 -3.79 -8.43 -12.53
N PHE A 208 -3.97 -9.38 -13.45
CA PHE A 208 -2.97 -10.40 -13.77
C PHE A 208 -1.71 -9.82 -14.44
N ASP A 209 -1.81 -8.66 -15.07
CA ASP A 209 -0.68 -7.93 -15.68
C ASP A 209 0.06 -7.03 -14.67
N VAL A 210 -0.53 -6.83 -13.49
CA VAL A 210 0.04 -5.99 -12.43
C VAL A 210 0.83 -6.84 -11.46
N SER A 211 0.14 -7.64 -10.64
CA SER A 211 0.75 -8.52 -9.66
C SER A 211 -0.26 -9.55 -9.14
N GLN A 212 0.20 -10.59 -8.43
CA GLN A 212 -0.75 -11.50 -7.81
C GLN A 212 -1.52 -10.81 -6.66
N TYR A 213 -0.90 -9.86 -5.97
CA TYR A 213 -1.57 -9.14 -4.89
C TYR A 213 -2.70 -8.26 -5.42
N ALA A 214 -2.52 -7.67 -6.62
CA ALA A 214 -3.55 -6.92 -7.33
C ALA A 214 -4.82 -7.74 -7.63
N THR A 215 -4.73 -9.07 -7.70
CA THR A 215 -5.90 -9.93 -7.97
C THR A 215 -6.79 -10.14 -6.73
N THR A 216 -6.40 -9.62 -5.56
CA THR A 216 -7.13 -9.86 -4.31
C THR A 216 -8.48 -9.15 -4.30
N ASN A 217 -8.49 -7.86 -4.65
CA ASN A 217 -9.68 -7.04 -4.82
C ASN A 217 -9.32 -5.76 -5.61
N ALA A 218 -10.32 -4.98 -6.00
CA ALA A 218 -10.12 -3.77 -6.80
C ALA A 218 -9.30 -2.67 -6.09
N LEU A 219 -9.38 -2.57 -4.76
CA LEU A 219 -8.57 -1.60 -4.00
C LEU A 219 -7.09 -1.98 -4.04
N GLU A 220 -6.77 -3.26 -3.86
CA GLU A 220 -5.39 -3.75 -3.98
C GLU A 220 -4.88 -3.59 -5.42
N PHE A 221 -5.74 -3.80 -6.42
CA PHE A 221 -5.39 -3.51 -7.81
C PHE A 221 -4.99 -2.04 -8.01
N VAL A 222 -5.78 -1.09 -7.49
CA VAL A 222 -5.46 0.34 -7.58
C VAL A 222 -4.14 0.65 -6.86
N ALA A 223 -3.95 0.17 -5.63
CA ALA A 223 -2.73 0.44 -4.86
C ALA A 223 -1.47 -0.19 -5.48
N GLU A 224 -1.55 -1.43 -5.99
CA GLU A 224 -0.45 -2.10 -6.69
C GLU A 224 -0.10 -1.40 -8.01
N THR A 225 -1.10 -1.01 -8.79
CA THR A 225 -0.89 -0.30 -10.06
C THR A 225 -0.26 1.06 -9.81
N PHE A 226 -0.76 1.82 -8.83
CA PHE A 226 -0.17 3.09 -8.39
C PHE A 226 1.29 2.92 -7.99
N THR A 227 1.59 1.86 -7.23
CA THR A 227 2.96 1.55 -6.78
C THR A 227 3.88 1.26 -7.96
N GLY A 228 3.43 0.44 -8.91
CA GLY A 228 4.19 0.15 -10.13
C GLY A 228 4.50 1.40 -10.93
N MET A 229 3.48 2.22 -11.24
CA MET A 229 3.66 3.45 -12.01
C MET A 229 4.59 4.44 -11.29
N SER A 230 4.44 4.58 -9.97
CA SER A 230 5.31 5.44 -9.14
C SER A 230 6.77 4.99 -9.17
N LEU A 231 7.01 3.69 -9.34
CA LEU A 231 8.34 3.10 -9.46
C LEU A 231 8.84 2.99 -10.90
N GLY A 232 8.09 3.53 -11.86
CA GLY A 232 8.47 3.62 -13.27
C GLY A 232 8.00 2.46 -14.16
N GLU A 233 7.17 1.55 -13.65
CA GLU A 233 6.53 0.54 -14.50
C GLU A 233 5.57 1.20 -15.49
N LYS A 234 5.65 0.74 -16.73
CA LYS A 234 4.70 1.12 -17.79
C LYS A 234 3.74 -0.04 -18.00
N TYR A 235 2.46 0.22 -17.80
CA TYR A 235 1.42 -0.78 -18.02
C TYR A 235 0.77 -0.62 -19.40
N GLY A 236 0.10 -1.67 -19.87
CA GLY A 236 -0.69 -1.60 -21.09
C GLY A 236 -1.99 -0.83 -20.88
N LYS A 237 -2.61 -0.39 -21.98
CA LYS A 237 -3.86 0.39 -21.97
C LYS A 237 -4.99 -0.23 -21.14
N ILE A 238 -5.06 -1.56 -21.07
CA ILE A 238 -6.10 -2.27 -20.30
C ILE A 238 -5.96 -1.97 -18.81
N VAL A 239 -4.74 -2.03 -18.27
CA VAL A 239 -4.45 -1.71 -16.87
C VAL A 239 -4.68 -0.23 -16.60
N GLU A 240 -4.18 0.65 -17.46
CA GLU A 240 -4.35 2.10 -17.31
C GLU A 240 -5.83 2.52 -17.34
N SER A 241 -6.61 1.93 -18.26
CA SER A 241 -8.06 2.19 -18.36
C SER A 241 -8.81 1.68 -17.13
N ALA A 242 -8.51 0.46 -16.68
CA ALA A 242 -9.12 -0.10 -15.48
C ALA A 242 -8.74 0.72 -14.23
N TYR A 243 -7.48 1.13 -14.10
CA TYR A 243 -6.97 1.96 -13.01
C TYR A 243 -7.70 3.31 -12.96
N SER A 244 -7.81 4.00 -14.11
CA SER A 244 -8.53 5.27 -14.20
C SER A 244 -10.02 5.10 -13.91
N ALA A 245 -10.66 4.03 -14.41
CA ALA A 245 -12.08 3.76 -14.17
C ALA A 245 -12.39 3.47 -12.69
N LEU A 246 -11.42 2.93 -11.95
CA LEU A 246 -11.51 2.66 -10.53
C LEU A 246 -11.08 3.85 -9.64
N GLY A 247 -10.88 5.05 -10.20
CA GLY A 247 -10.52 6.22 -9.40
C GLY A 247 -9.06 6.23 -8.92
N GLY A 248 -8.16 5.60 -9.67
CA GLY A 248 -6.73 5.62 -9.37
C GLY A 248 -6.16 7.05 -9.31
N PRO A 249 -5.38 7.41 -8.27
CA PRO A 249 -4.73 8.73 -8.15
C PRO A 249 -3.84 9.13 -9.36
N GLN A 250 -3.92 10.39 -9.80
CA GLN A 250 -3.14 10.95 -10.92
C GLN A 250 -2.46 12.26 -10.56
#